data_AF-A0A2G2G311-F1
#
_entry.id   AF-A0A2G2G311-F1
#
_cell.length_a   1.000
_cell.length_b   1.000
_cell.length_c   1.000
_cell.angle_alpha   90.00
_cell.angle_beta   90.00
_cell.angle_gamma   90.00
#
_symmetry.space_group_name_H-M   'P 1'
#
loop_
_entity.id
_entity.type
_entity.pdbx_description
1 polymer ?
#
loop_
_entity_poly.entity_id
_entity_poly.type
_entity_poly.pdbx_seq_one_letter_code
_entity_poly.pdbx_strand_id
1 'polypeptide(L)'
;MDVSGIFVITDGDCVDGVYIAVKDSDNTYAECIADHNYAQGSGDQWALAALDHGKTAKEAVEYAMTRDVYSGGKVHVYDIDKGEFI
;
A
#
# COMPACT_ATOMS: atom_id res chain seq x y z
N MET A 1 -12.28 4.07 -9.41
CA MET A 1 -11.50 3.10 -8.61
C MET A 1 -12.21 2.80 -7.30
N ASP A 2 -12.63 1.55 -7.15
CA ASP A 2 -13.52 1.13 -6.05
C ASP A 2 -12.83 0.24 -5.00
N VAL A 3 -11.77 -0.50 -5.36
CA VAL A 3 -11.03 -1.37 -4.42
C VAL A 3 -9.57 -1.53 -4.86
N SER A 4 -8.65 -1.44 -3.90
CA SER A 4 -7.28 -1.93 -4.07
C SER A 4 -6.87 -2.81 -2.90
N GLY A 5 -6.00 -3.78 -3.18
CA GLY A 5 -5.48 -4.71 -2.19
C GLY A 5 -4.02 -5.03 -2.44
N ILE A 6 -3.31 -5.34 -1.36
CA ILE A 6 -1.98 -5.93 -1.41
C ILE A 6 -2.17 -7.43 -1.16
N PHE A 7 -1.65 -8.25 -2.06
CA PHE A 7 -1.69 -9.70 -1.98
C PHE A 7 -0.28 -10.22 -1.73
N VAL A 8 -0.12 -11.19 -0.84
CA VAL A 8 1.15 -11.88 -0.62
C VAL A 8 0.96 -13.30 -1.16
N ILE A 9 1.71 -13.66 -2.21
CA ILE A 9 1.67 -14.99 -2.80
C ILE A 9 2.94 -15.72 -2.38
N THR A 10 2.77 -16.85 -1.68
CA THR A 10 3.85 -17.71 -1.16
C THR A 10 3.68 -19.16 -1.60
N ASP A 11 2.83 -19.40 -2.61
CA ASP A 11 2.52 -20.75 -3.10
C ASP A 11 3.16 -20.98 -4.46
N GLY A 12 3.88 -22.09 -4.58
CA GLY A 12 4.88 -22.38 -5.63
C GLY A 12 4.34 -22.57 -7.05
N ASP A 13 3.05 -22.33 -7.27
CA ASP A 13 2.43 -22.26 -8.60
C ASP A 13 2.60 -20.87 -9.24
N CYS A 14 3.02 -19.87 -8.47
CA CYS A 14 3.31 -18.49 -8.90
C CYS A 14 4.74 -18.06 -8.53
N VAL A 15 5.17 -16.89 -9.02
CA VAL A 15 6.43 -16.29 -8.53
C VAL A 15 6.19 -15.79 -7.10
N ASP A 16 6.98 -16.27 -6.15
CA ASP A 16 6.92 -15.79 -4.76
C ASP A 16 7.10 -14.27 -4.72
N GLY A 17 6.17 -13.56 -4.09
CA GLY A 17 6.24 -12.11 -4.05
C GLY A 17 5.05 -11.41 -3.43
N VAL A 18 5.24 -10.11 -3.18
CA VAL A 18 4.16 -9.18 -2.85
C VAL A 18 3.62 -8.62 -4.15
N TYR A 19 2.30 -8.62 -4.30
CA TYR A 19 1.61 -8.12 -5.47
C TYR A 19 0.70 -6.96 -5.10
N ILE A 20 0.73 -5.91 -5.92
CA ILE A 20 -0.25 -4.84 -5.88
C ILE A 20 -1.34 -5.25 -6.86
N ALA A 21 -2.58 -5.40 -6.38
CA ALA A 21 -3.72 -5.63 -7.25
C ALA A 21 -4.72 -4.49 -7.14
N VAL A 22 -5.02 -3.90 -8.29
CA VAL A 22 -5.94 -2.77 -8.41
C VAL A 22 -7.16 -3.21 -9.21
N LYS A 23 -8.34 -2.89 -8.69
CA LYS A 23 -9.60 -3.07 -9.40
C LYS A 23 -10.21 -1.71 -9.67
N ASP A 24 -10.35 -1.36 -10.95
CA ASP A 24 -11.02 -0.13 -11.33
C ASP A 24 -12.56 -0.29 -11.34
N SER A 25 -13.28 0.83 -11.41
CA SER A 25 -14.74 0.88 -11.43
C SER A 25 -15.35 0.08 -12.58
N ASP A 26 -14.59 -0.10 -13.66
CA ASP A 26 -15.02 -0.87 -14.83
C ASP A 26 -14.79 -2.38 -14.68
N ASN A 27 -14.47 -2.85 -13.46
CA ASN A 27 -14.07 -4.23 -13.16
C ASN A 27 -12.82 -4.72 -13.92
N THR A 28 -11.96 -3.79 -14.34
CA THR A 28 -10.64 -4.14 -14.87
C THR A 28 -9.70 -4.45 -13.71
N TYR A 29 -9.00 -5.58 -13.80
CA TYR A 29 -8.01 -6.02 -12.82
C TYR A 29 -6.61 -5.84 -13.40
N ALA A 30 -5.72 -5.24 -12.61
CA ALA A 30 -4.30 -5.20 -12.87
C ALA A 30 -3.56 -5.74 -11.66
N GLU A 31 -2.61 -6.65 -11.88
CA GLU A 31 -1.70 -7.15 -10.86
C GLU A 31 -0.25 -6.92 -11.32
N CYS A 32 0.61 -6.50 -10.39
CA CYS A 32 2.04 -6.42 -10.62
C CYS A 32 2.81 -6.76 -9.35
N ILE A 33 4.04 -7.24 -9.52
CA ILE A 33 4.97 -7.45 -8.40
C ILE A 33 5.29 -6.07 -7.80
N ALA A 34 5.25 -5.98 -6.48
CA ALA A 34 5.63 -4.80 -5.71
C ALA A 34 7.16 -4.73 -5.60
N ASP A 35 7.80 -4.20 -6.64
CA ASP A 35 9.25 -3.96 -6.69
C ASP A 35 9.64 -2.52 -6.30
N HIS A 36 8.66 -1.69 -5.93
CA HIS A 36 8.83 -0.31 -5.49
C HIS A 36 7.78 0.07 -4.44
N ASN A 37 8.01 1.21 -3.77
CA ASN A 37 7.03 1.80 -2.88
C ASN A 37 5.76 2.19 -3.63
N TYR A 38 4.61 1.79 -3.11
CA TYR A 38 3.31 2.11 -3.67
C TYR A 38 2.41 2.73 -2.61
N ALA A 39 1.61 3.72 -3.00
CA ALA A 39 0.56 4.29 -2.18
C ALA A 39 -0.67 4.57 -3.04
N GLN A 40 -1.85 4.55 -2.43
CA GLN A 40 -3.10 4.82 -3.12
C GLN A 40 -4.09 5.52 -2.19
N GLY A 41 -4.89 6.42 -2.77
CA GLY A 41 -5.86 7.27 -2.06
C GLY A 41 -5.51 8.74 -2.23
N SER A 42 -6.34 9.65 -1.70
CA SER A 42 -6.13 11.11 -1.83
C SER A 42 -4.82 11.62 -1.20
N GLY A 43 -4.27 10.88 -0.25
CA GLY A 43 -3.00 11.19 0.43
C GLY A 43 -1.75 10.55 -0.19
N ASP A 44 -1.88 9.84 -1.30
CA ASP A 44 -0.81 9.03 -1.91
C ASP A 44 0.50 9.81 -2.18
N GLN A 45 0.39 10.99 -2.79
CA GLN A 45 1.51 11.88 -3.11
C GLN A 45 2.31 12.29 -1.87
N TRP A 46 1.64 12.46 -0.72
CA TRP A 46 2.30 12.82 0.53
C TRP A 46 2.97 11.61 1.17
N ALA A 47 2.33 10.45 1.12
CA ALA A 47 2.90 9.20 1.61
C ALA A 47 4.14 8.79 0.79
N LEU A 48 4.07 8.85 -0.54
CA LEU A 48 5.20 8.56 -1.43
C LEU A 48 6.35 9.52 -1.19
N ALA A 49 6.10 10.83 -1.12
CA ALA A 49 7.14 11.79 -0.79
C ALA A 49 7.79 11.50 0.56
N ALA A 50 7.02 11.11 1.58
CA ALA A 50 7.55 10.72 2.87
C ALA A 50 8.46 9.47 2.78
N LEU A 51 8.04 8.45 2.03
CA LEU A 51 8.83 7.25 1.77
C LEU A 51 10.13 7.57 1.04
N ASP A 52 10.10 8.43 0.02
CA ASP A 52 11.29 8.91 -0.70
C ASP A 52 12.29 9.62 0.21
N HIS A 53 11.79 10.23 1.30
CA HIS A 53 12.59 10.83 2.36
C HIS A 53 13.00 9.85 3.48
N GLY A 54 12.84 8.54 3.27
CA GLY A 54 13.32 7.49 4.16
C GLY A 54 12.44 7.22 5.38
N LYS A 55 11.19 7.70 5.38
CA LYS A 55 10.22 7.36 6.43
C LYS A 55 9.76 5.91 6.28
N THR A 56 9.36 5.30 7.39
CA THR A 56 8.67 4.00 7.39
C THR A 56 7.26 4.12 6.80
N ALA A 57 6.64 3.01 6.42
CA ALA A 57 5.26 2.99 5.92
C ALA A 57 4.26 3.65 6.90
N LYS A 58 4.42 3.40 8.19
CA LYS A 58 3.60 4.04 9.24
C LYS A 58 3.78 5.55 9.26
N GLU A 59 5.01 6.02 9.32
CA GLU A 59 5.34 7.45 9.37
C GLU A 59 4.94 8.18 8.08
N ALA A 60 4.91 7.48 6.95
CA ALA A 60 4.46 8.02 5.68
C ALA A 60 2.95 8.27 5.68
N VAL A 61 2.15 7.33 6.19
CA VAL A 61 0.70 7.52 6.39
C VAL A 61 0.44 8.64 7.39
N GLU A 62 1.16 8.65 8.52
CA GLU A 62 1.04 9.72 9.52
C GLU A 62 1.40 11.09 8.94
N TYR A 63 2.40 11.17 8.04
CA TYR A 63 2.72 12.41 7.34
C TYR A 63 1.59 12.82 6.39
N ALA A 64 1.02 11.89 5.61
CA ALA A 64 -0.10 12.17 4.72
C ALA A 64 -1.32 12.73 5.48
N MET A 65 -1.60 12.23 6.69
CA MET A 65 -2.65 12.75 7.58
C MET A 65 -2.45 14.22 7.97
N THR A 66 -1.22 14.76 7.89
CA THR A 66 -0.97 16.19 8.18
C THR A 66 -1.29 17.12 7.01
N ARG A 67 -1.49 16.57 5.80
CA ARG A 67 -1.61 17.33 4.55
C ARG A 67 -2.90 17.07 3.80
N ASP A 68 -3.42 15.85 3.85
CA ASP A 68 -4.66 15.44 3.21
C ASP A 68 -5.81 15.39 4.22
N VAL A 69 -6.84 16.21 4.02
CA VAL A 69 -7.99 16.33 4.93
C VAL A 69 -8.86 15.08 4.98
N TYR A 70 -8.71 14.18 3.99
CA TYR A 70 -9.43 12.92 3.93
C TYR A 70 -8.64 11.74 4.52
N SER A 71 -7.39 11.97 4.94
CA SER A 71 -6.53 10.97 5.57
C SER A 71 -6.48 11.18 7.08
N GLY A 72 -6.82 10.16 7.87
CA GLY A 72 -6.90 10.30 9.32
C GLY A 72 -7.15 8.99 10.07
N GLY A 73 -7.31 9.09 11.40
CA GLY A 73 -7.65 7.97 12.26
C GLY A 73 -6.44 7.18 12.77
N LYS A 74 -6.66 5.89 13.04
CA LYS A 74 -5.62 4.98 13.52
C LYS A 74 -4.90 4.34 12.34
N VAL A 75 -3.57 4.44 12.32
CA VAL A 75 -2.74 3.73 11.34
C VAL A 75 -2.61 2.26 11.76
N HIS A 76 -2.86 1.36 10.82
CA HIS A 76 -2.67 -0.08 10.95
C HIS A 76 -1.50 -0.49 10.07
N VAL A 77 -0.58 -1.28 10.60
CA VAL A 77 0.60 -1.76 9.88
C VAL A 77 0.54 -3.28 9.88
N TYR A 78 0.75 -3.90 8.72
CA TYR A 78 0.87 -5.34 8.59
C TYR A 78 2.29 -5.66 8.14
N ASP A 79 2.97 -6.50 8.90
CA ASP A 79 4.31 -6.98 8.60
C ASP A 79 4.18 -8.31 7.85
N ILE A 80 4.57 -8.31 6.57
CA ILE A 80 4.44 -9.47 5.69
C ILE A 80 5.40 -10.61 6.08
N ASP A 81 6.56 -10.29 6.65
CA ASP A 81 7.56 -11.28 7.02
C ASP A 81 7.13 -12.00 8.31
N LYS A 82 6.45 -11.27 9.21
CA LYS A 82 5.88 -11.85 10.43
C LYS A 82 4.47 -12.42 10.26
N GLY A 83 3.74 -11.98 9.24
CA GLY A 83 2.36 -12.36 9.01
C GLY A 83 1.38 -11.83 10.07
N GLU A 84 1.64 -10.64 10.63
CA GLU A 84 0.80 -10.07 11.70
C GLU A 84 0.68 -8.54 11.63
N PHE A 85 -0.33 -8.00 12.32
CA PHE A 85 -0.46 -6.55 12.53
C PHE A 85 0.47 -6.09 13.67
N ILE A 86 1.20 -4.99 13.44
CA ILE A 86 2.15 -4.39 14.40
C ILE A 86 1.81 -2.94 14.78
#